data_AF-A0A914R2J6-F1
#
_entry.id   AF-A0A914R2J6-F1
#
_cell.length_a   1.000
_cell.length_b   1.000
_cell.length_c   1.000
_cell.angle_alpha   90.00
_cell.angle_beta   90.00
_cell.angle_gamma   90.00
#
_symmetry.space_group_name_H-M   'P 1'
#
loop_
_entity.id
_entity.type
_entity.pdbx_description
1 polymer ?
#
loop_
_entity_poly.entity_id
_entity_poly.type
_entity_poly.pdbx_seq_one_letter_code
_entity_poly.pdbx_strand_id
1 'polypeptide(L)'
;MDIPVLFAISFTAGTLGFASAYFPEYAKAKFAAAIIFKMLKEEPKIDKRPEVGVLKGLDLHVDAGQTLAIVGPSGCGKSTVVSLLERFYDPIDGTVVNCAAYLEWRVRVNIVSTSCD
;
A
#
# COMPACT_ATOMS: atom_id res chain seq x y z
N MET A 1 -51.99 -12.74 -40.02
CA MET A 1 -51.14 -12.11 -39.00
C MET A 1 -51.90 -10.88 -38.51
N ASP A 2 -52.42 -10.94 -37.28
CA ASP A 2 -53.28 -9.89 -36.74
C ASP A 2 -52.46 -8.68 -36.30
N ILE A 3 -53.03 -7.48 -36.50
CA ILE A 3 -52.45 -6.18 -36.12
C ILE A 3 -51.89 -6.14 -34.68
N PRO A 4 -52.55 -6.67 -33.62
CA PRO A 4 -52.00 -6.65 -32.27
C PRO A 4 -50.71 -7.46 -32.10
N VAL A 5 -50.54 -8.55 -32.87
CA VAL A 5 -49.34 -9.38 -32.82
C VAL A 5 -48.14 -8.59 -33.37
N LEU A 6 -48.35 -7.79 -34.42
CA LEU A 6 -47.31 -6.97 -35.01
C LEU A 6 -46.81 -5.88 -34.04
N PHE A 7 -47.72 -5.23 -33.30
CA PHE A 7 -47.38 -4.24 -32.28
C PHE A 7 -46.61 -4.86 -31.11
N ALA A 8 -47.01 -6.04 -30.64
CA ALA A 8 -46.31 -6.74 -29.57
C ALA A 8 -44.87 -7.09 -29.97
N ILE A 9 -44.65 -7.53 -31.21
CA ILE A 9 -43.31 -7.84 -31.74
C ILE A 9 -42.45 -6.57 -31.82
N SER A 10 -43.00 -5.47 -32.36
CA SER A 10 -42.26 -4.20 -32.47
C SER A 10 -41.87 -3.64 -31.10
N PHE A 11 -42.78 -3.69 -30.13
CA PHE A 11 -42.52 -3.22 -28.78
C PHE A 11 -41.46 -4.07 -28.07
N THR A 12 -41.56 -5.40 -28.16
CA THR A 12 -40.60 -6.32 -27.54
C THR A 12 -39.21 -6.18 -28.17
N ALA A 13 -39.13 -6.06 -29.50
CA ALA A 13 -37.88 -5.81 -30.21
C ALA A 13 -37.23 -4.48 -29.81
N GLY A 14 -38.02 -3.42 -29.62
CA GLY A 14 -37.54 -2.13 -29.14
C GLY A 14 -36.93 -2.22 -27.74
N THR A 15 -37.65 -2.84 -26.78
CA THR A 15 -37.15 -2.99 -25.40
C THR A 15 -35.86 -3.80 -25.30
N LEU A 16 -35.72 -4.85 -26.12
CA LEU A 16 -34.50 -5.65 -26.20
C LEU A 16 -33.32 -4.84 -26.77
N GLY A 17 -33.58 -3.98 -27.76
CA GLY A 17 -32.59 -3.07 -28.32
C GLY A 17 -32.02 -2.12 -27.26
N PHE A 18 -32.89 -1.48 -26.47
CA PHE A 18 -32.45 -0.63 -25.35
C PHE A 18 -31.68 -1.41 -24.29
N ALA A 19 -32.13 -2.62 -23.93
CA ALA A 19 -31.41 -3.49 -23.00
C ALA A 19 -29.99 -3.84 -23.51
N SER A 20 -29.85 -4.07 -24.82
CA SER A 20 -28.57 -4.40 -25.43
C SER A 20 -27.58 -3.23 -25.47
N ALA A 21 -28.07 -1.99 -25.49
CA ALA A 21 -27.21 -0.81 -25.50
C ALA A 21 -26.36 -0.67 -24.21
N TYR A 22 -26.77 -1.30 -23.11
CA TYR A 22 -26.04 -1.30 -21.83
C TYR A 22 -24.87 -2.30 -21.78
N PHE A 23 -24.79 -3.25 -22.71
CA PHE A 23 -23.69 -4.24 -22.73
C PHE A 23 -22.28 -3.64 -22.70
N PRO A 24 -21.91 -2.63 -23.50
CA PRO A 24 -20.58 -2.03 -23.46
C PRO A 24 -20.25 -1.35 -22.13
N GLU A 25 -21.22 -0.71 -21.48
CA GLU A 25 -21.03 -0.06 -20.18
C GLU A 25 -20.85 -1.11 -19.07
N TYR A 26 -21.64 -2.18 -19.11
CA TYR A 26 -21.48 -3.32 -18.21
C TYR A 26 -20.11 -4.00 -18.38
N ALA A 27 -19.63 -4.16 -19.61
CA ALA A 27 -18.30 -4.72 -19.88
C ALA A 27 -17.20 -3.83 -19.28
N LYS A 28 -17.25 -2.51 -19.50
CA LYS A 28 -16.31 -1.54 -18.90
C LYS A 28 -16.33 -1.61 -17.37
N ALA A 29 -17.52 -1.65 -16.77
CA ALA A 29 -17.69 -1.77 -15.33
C ALA A 29 -17.07 -3.07 -14.77
N LYS A 30 -17.24 -4.20 -15.47
CA LYS A 30 -16.60 -5.47 -15.10
C LYS A 30 -15.08 -5.40 -15.10
N PHE A 31 -14.47 -4.78 -16.12
CA PHE A 31 -13.02 -4.63 -16.18
C PHE A 31 -12.49 -3.73 -15.05
N ALA A 32 -13.16 -2.60 -14.79
CA ALA A 32 -12.79 -1.71 -13.69
C ALA A 32 -12.89 -2.43 -12.33
N ALA A 33 -13.99 -3.14 -12.09
CA ALA A 33 -14.17 -3.95 -10.89
C ALA A 33 -13.08 -5.02 -10.76
N ALA A 34 -12.72 -5.71 -11.86
CA ALA A 34 -11.66 -6.71 -11.84
C ALA A 34 -10.30 -6.14 -11.42
N ILE A 35 -9.96 -4.92 -11.85
CA ILE A 35 -8.73 -4.24 -11.44
C ILE A 35 -8.77 -3.91 -9.95
N ILE A 36 -9.89 -3.36 -9.45
CA ILE A 36 -10.06 -3.03 -8.03
C ILE A 36 -9.94 -4.30 -7.17
N PHE A 37 -10.64 -5.38 -7.55
CA PHE A 37 -10.56 -6.65 -6.84
C PHE A 37 -9.18 -7.31 -6.92
N LYS A 38 -8.44 -7.10 -8.01
CA LYS A 38 -7.05 -7.54 -8.13
C LYS A 38 -6.16 -6.77 -7.15
N MET A 39 -6.31 -5.45 -7.06
CA MET A 39 -5.56 -4.62 -6.10
C MET A 39 -5.88 -4.97 -4.65
N LEU A 40 -7.15 -5.28 -4.33
CA LEU A 40 -7.57 -5.65 -2.97
C LEU A 40 -7.06 -7.03 -2.53
N LYS A 41 -6.78 -7.93 -3.48
CA LYS A 41 -6.31 -9.29 -3.19
C LYS A 41 -4.80 -9.45 -3.26
N GLU A 42 -4.10 -8.47 -3.84
CA GLU A 42 -2.65 -8.51 -3.90
C GLU A 42 -2.09 -8.19 -2.52
N GLU A 43 -1.42 -9.16 -1.90
CA GLU A 43 -0.60 -8.87 -0.73
C GLU A 43 0.56 -7.97 -1.17
N PRO A 44 0.79 -6.81 -0.51
CA PRO A 44 1.90 -5.96 -0.87
C PRO A 44 3.20 -6.73 -0.62
N LYS A 45 3.87 -7.10 -1.71
CA LYS A 45 5.22 -7.68 -1.65
C LYS A 45 6.20 -6.57 -1.30
N ILE A 46 6.24 -6.19 -0.02
CA ILE A 46 7.28 -5.34 0.52
C ILE A 46 8.59 -6.13 0.42
N ASP A 47 9.52 -5.61 -0.38
CA ASP A 47 10.79 -6.22 -0.73
C ASP A 47 11.67 -6.37 0.52
N LYS A 48 11.50 -7.47 1.26
CA LYS A 48 12.40 -7.92 2.33
C LYS A 48 13.68 -8.42 1.67
N ARG A 49 14.47 -7.56 1.03
CA ARG A 49 15.75 -7.94 0.41
C ARG A 49 16.62 -8.64 1.47
N PRO A 50 16.76 -9.98 1.44
CA PRO A 50 17.45 -10.68 2.52
C PRO A 50 18.96 -10.78 2.25
N GLU A 51 19.40 -10.49 1.02
CA GLU A 51 20.78 -10.76 0.62
C GLU A 51 21.79 -9.71 1.12
N VAL A 52 21.32 -8.49 1.37
CA VAL A 52 22.15 -7.43 1.95
C VAL A 52 21.36 -6.80 3.09
N GLY A 53 21.40 -7.41 4.26
CA GLY A 53 20.88 -6.80 5.48
C GLY A 53 21.48 -5.41 5.65
N VAL A 54 20.63 -4.37 5.54
CA VAL A 54 21.05 -2.96 5.57
C VAL A 54 21.59 -2.57 6.95
N LEU A 55 21.09 -3.24 8.00
CA LEU A 55 21.49 -3.05 9.38
C LEU A 55 21.77 -4.44 9.98
N LYS A 56 22.95 -4.64 10.58
CA LYS A 56 23.35 -5.88 11.25
C LYS A 56 23.77 -5.56 12.68
N GLY A 57 23.05 -6.10 13.68
CA GLY A 57 23.40 -5.96 15.09
C GLY A 57 23.36 -4.51 15.61
N LEU A 58 22.31 -3.76 15.28
CA LEU A 58 22.14 -2.38 15.78
C LEU A 58 21.42 -2.41 17.14
N ASP A 59 22.15 -2.14 18.21
CA ASP A 59 21.60 -1.94 19.55
C ASP A 59 21.59 -0.44 19.89
N LEU A 60 20.39 0.13 20.06
CA LEU A 60 20.20 1.53 20.41
C LEU A 60 19.21 1.65 21.57
N HIS A 61 19.60 2.34 22.64
CA HIS A 61 18.73 2.71 23.74
C HIS A 61 18.59 4.24 23.75
N VAL A 62 17.35 4.73 23.72
CA VAL A 62 17.03 6.16 23.81
C VAL A 62 16.04 6.36 24.94
N ASP A 63 16.35 7.28 25.86
CA ASP A 63 15.44 7.62 26.96
C ASP A 63 14.38 8.63 26.50
N ALA A 64 13.25 8.68 27.22
CA ALA A 64 12.19 9.63 26.94
C ALA A 64 12.71 11.08 27.02
N GLY A 65 12.48 11.86 25.96
CA GLY A 65 12.92 13.25 25.86
C GLY A 65 14.32 13.45 25.28
N GLN A 66 15.07 12.37 24.99
CA GLN A 66 16.34 12.48 24.27
C GLN A 66 16.11 12.65 22.75
N THR A 67 17.05 13.34 22.10
CA THR A 67 17.07 13.47 20.64
C THR A 67 18.13 12.54 20.07
N LEU A 68 17.73 11.61 19.20
CA LEU A 68 18.64 10.71 18.49
C LEU A 68 19.00 11.32 17.13
N ALA A 69 20.29 11.56 16.91
CA ALA A 69 20.83 11.96 15.61
C ALA A 69 21.57 10.78 14.97
N ILE A 70 21.14 10.40 13.77
CA ILE A 70 21.79 9.32 13.00
C ILE A 70 22.61 9.97 11.89
N VAL A 71 23.93 9.81 11.97
CA VAL A 71 24.91 10.41 11.05
C VAL A 71 25.70 9.31 10.35
N GLY A 72 25.98 9.51 9.06
CA GLY A 72 26.78 8.57 8.29
C GLY A 72 26.72 8.83 6.78
N PRO A 73 27.58 8.15 5.99
CA PRO A 73 27.67 8.32 4.55
C PRO A 73 26.37 7.94 3.82
N SER A 74 26.17 8.42 2.59
CA SER A 74 25.03 8.01 1.76
C SER A 74 25.01 6.48 1.59
N GLY A 75 23.84 5.85 1.73
CA GLY A 75 23.68 4.39 1.59
C GLY A 75 23.93 3.54 2.85
N CYS A 76 24.35 4.10 4.00
CA CYS A 76 24.60 3.31 5.22
C CYS A 76 23.35 2.87 6.02
N GLY A 77 22.14 3.05 5.48
CA GLY A 77 20.93 2.54 6.14
C GLY A 77 20.25 3.48 7.16
N LYS A 78 20.65 4.75 7.24
CA LYS A 78 20.05 5.73 8.18
C LYS A 78 18.54 5.85 8.05
N SER A 79 18.05 6.01 6.81
CA SER A 79 16.61 6.07 6.52
C SER A 79 15.91 4.77 6.87
N THR A 80 16.60 3.62 6.73
CA THR A 80 16.08 2.31 7.13
C THR A 80 15.90 2.21 8.65
N VAL A 81 16.79 2.78 9.46
CA VAL A 81 16.62 2.86 10.92
C VAL A 81 15.37 3.66 11.28
N VAL A 82 15.15 4.79 10.59
CA VAL A 82 13.95 5.61 10.81
C VAL A 82 12.69 4.86 10.42
N SER A 83 12.69 4.16 9.28
CA SER A 83 11.55 3.35 8.86
C SER A 83 11.26 2.15 9.79
N LEU A 84 12.28 1.59 10.46
CA LEU A 84 12.09 0.58 11.51
C LEU A 84 11.53 1.19 12.81
N LEU A 85 12.00 2.37 13.20
CA LEU A 85 11.47 3.11 14.37
C LEU A 85 10.01 3.54 14.16
N GLU A 86 9.66 4.02 12.97
CA GLU A 86 8.29 4.39 12.59
C GLU A 86 7.39 3.17 12.34
N ARG A 87 7.92 1.94 12.48
CA ARG A 87 7.23 0.67 12.20
C ARG A 87 6.66 0.57 10.77
N PHE A 88 7.28 1.27 9.82
CA PHE A 88 7.03 1.00 8.40
C PHE A 88 7.56 -0.38 7.98
N TYR A 89 8.51 -0.95 8.73
CA TYR A 89 9.00 -2.30 8.56
C TYR A 89 9.15 -2.99 9.93
N ASP A 90 8.82 -4.27 10.00
CA ASP A 90 9.16 -5.12 11.13
C ASP A 90 10.56 -5.73 10.92
N PRO A 91 11.41 -5.78 11.97
CA PRO A 91 12.70 -6.43 11.88
C PRO A 91 12.55 -7.93 11.60
N ILE A 92 13.46 -8.48 10.79
CA ILE A 92 13.52 -9.93 10.50
C ILE A 92 14.03 -10.70 11.72
N ASP A 93 14.94 -10.08 12.49
CA ASP A 93 15.52 -10.61 13.72
C ASP A 93 15.71 -9.46 14.73
N GLY A 94 15.59 -9.76 16.03
CA GLY A 94 15.58 -8.77 17.11
C GLY A 94 14.18 -8.22 17.45
N THR A 95 14.12 -7.23 18.35
CA THR A 95 12.85 -6.66 18.80
C THR A 95 12.98 -5.16 19.05
N VAL A 96 12.06 -4.37 18.47
CA VAL A 96 11.91 -2.95 18.80
C VAL A 96 10.85 -2.83 19.90
N VAL A 97 11.30 -2.75 21.15
CA VAL A 97 10.43 -2.60 22.33
C VAL A 97 10.36 -1.14 22.77
N ASN A 98 9.15 -0.68 23.10
CA ASN A 98 8.95 0.54 23.86
C ASN A 98 8.31 0.15 25.20
N CYS A 99 8.90 0.60 26.31
CA CYS A 99 8.37 0.37 27.65
C CYS A 99 7.17 1.28 28.00
N ALA A 100 6.85 2.27 27.18
CA ALA A 100 5.72 3.18 27.36
C ALA A 100 4.58 2.87 26.37
N ALA A 101 3.37 2.79 26.91
CA ALA A 101 2.13 2.46 26.21
C ALA A 101 1.93 3.26 24.90
N TYR A 102 1.26 2.61 23.94
CA TYR A 102 1.02 2.94 22.53
C TYR A 102 0.59 4.38 22.13
N LEU A 103 0.46 5.34 23.05
CA LEU A 103 -0.20 6.63 22.79
C LEU A 103 0.74 7.85 22.58
N GLU A 104 2.05 7.75 22.88
CA GLU A 104 2.99 8.88 22.70
C GLU A 104 4.30 8.49 21.99
N TRP A 105 4.23 7.77 20.87
CA TRP A 105 5.40 7.59 20.01
C TRP A 105 5.72 8.88 19.26
N ARG A 106 6.45 9.80 19.90
CA ARG A 106 6.96 11.02 19.27
C ARG A 106 8.45 11.20 19.52
N VAL A 107 9.23 10.23 19.02
CA VAL A 107 10.69 10.37 18.93
C VAL A 107 11.00 11.40 17.84
N ARG A 108 11.72 12.46 18.20
CA ARG A 108 12.27 13.38 17.20
C ARG A 108 13.57 12.77 16.68
N VAL A 109 13.52 12.16 15.51
CA VAL A 109 14.70 11.66 14.81
C VAL A 109 15.15 12.71 13.80
N ASN A 110 16.42 13.07 13.84
CA ASN A 110 17.02 13.93 12.82
C ASN A 110 18.02 13.10 11.99
N ILE A 111 17.80 13.02 10.69
CA ILE A 111 18.69 12.32 9.76
C ILE A 111 19.65 13.35 9.19
N VAL A 112 20.95 13.17 9.44
CA VAL A 112 21.99 13.98 8.80
C VAL A 112 22.76 13.07 7.86
N SER A 113 22.55 13.23 6.56
CA SER A 113 23.36 12.59 5.52
C SER A 113 24.47 13.52 5.09
N THR A 114 25.71 13.12 5.33
CA THR A 114 26.86 13.75 4.67
C THR A 114 26.95 13.16 3.25
N SER A 115 26.54 13.91 2.24
CA SER A 115 26.96 13.61 0.86
C SER A 115 28.45 13.95 0.77
N CYS A 116 29.30 12.93 0.69
CA CYS A 116 30.60 13.14 0.10
C CYS A 116 30.39 13.12 -1.41
N ASP A 117 30.39 14.30 -2.02
CA ASP A 117 31.13 14.48 -3.28
C ASP A 117 32.58 14.79 -2.92
#